data_AF-A0A0A0BF34-F1
#
_entry.id   AF-A0A0A0BF34-F1
#
_cell.length_a   1.000
_cell.length_b   1.000
_cell.length_c   1.000
_cell.angle_alpha   90.00
_cell.angle_beta   90.00
_cell.angle_gamma   90.00
#
_symmetry.space_group_name_H-M   'P 1'
#
loop_
_entity.id
_entity.type
_entity.pdbx_description
1 polymer ?
#
loop_
_entity_poly.entity_id
_entity_poly.type
_entity_poly.pdbx_seq_one_letter_code
_entity_poly.pdbx_strand_id
1 'polypeptide(L)'
;MKKVFLLSLLVSLIGCTTASPKQFYRPAGETAQMEIFGRFNQLSFEHQVIINGDNVITGSLPYDYTDASFSGNYEQSTVVSDCQWKSKTTLECLVKLNGEMAATLTF
;
A
#
# COMPACT_ATOMS: atom_id res chain seq x y z
N MET A 1 -34.33 -7.82 22.96
CA MET A 1 -33.34 -8.76 22.37
C MET A 1 -33.10 -8.57 20.86
N LYS A 2 -33.85 -7.73 20.11
CA LYS A 2 -33.65 -7.50 18.66
C LYS A 2 -32.58 -6.46 18.27
N LYS A 3 -31.97 -5.75 19.24
CA LYS A 3 -31.04 -4.64 18.96
C LYS A 3 -29.56 -5.06 18.85
N VAL A 4 -29.22 -6.29 19.25
CA VAL A 4 -27.83 -6.79 19.25
C VAL A 4 -27.39 -7.26 17.85
N PHE A 5 -28.33 -7.73 17.03
CA PHE A 5 -28.06 -8.23 15.67
C PHE A 5 -27.60 -7.15 14.67
N LEU A 6 -27.95 -5.88 14.91
CA LEU A 6 -27.53 -4.78 14.04
C LEU A 6 -26.08 -4.34 14.30
N LEU A 7 -25.54 -4.61 15.49
CA LEU A 7 -24.18 -4.23 15.84
C LEU A 7 -23.14 -5.18 15.22
N SER A 8 -23.47 -6.46 15.04
CA SER A 8 -22.58 -7.45 14.44
C SER A 8 -22.42 -7.30 12.92
N LEU A 9 -23.41 -6.73 12.22
CA LEU A 9 -23.36 -6.50 10.77
C LEU A 9 -22.47 -5.31 10.37
N LEU A 10 -22.32 -4.33 11.26
CA LEU A 10 -21.44 -3.17 11.02
C LEU A 10 -19.95 -3.52 11.17
N VAL A 11 -19.61 -4.51 12.00
CA VAL A 11 -18.21 -4.94 12.20
C VAL A 11 -17.68 -5.75 11.00
N SER A 12 -18.55 -6.43 10.24
CA SER A 12 -18.15 -7.16 9.03
C SER A 12 -17.87 -6.25 7.82
N LEU A 13 -18.19 -4.96 7.91
CA LEU A 13 -17.93 -3.96 6.86
C LEU A 13 -16.59 -3.24 7.02
N ILE A 14 -15.82 -3.55 8.09
CA ILE A 14 -14.42 -3.14 8.21
C ILE A 14 -13.64 -4.05 7.26
N GLY A 15 -13.73 -3.68 5.98
CA GLY A 15 -13.52 -4.53 4.82
C GLY A 15 -12.10 -5.03 4.62
N CYS A 16 -11.98 -5.95 3.65
CA CYS A 16 -10.81 -6.67 3.18
C CYS A 16 -9.65 -5.76 2.74
N THR A 17 -9.10 -5.01 3.69
CA THR A 17 -7.88 -4.25 3.51
C THR A 17 -6.73 -5.12 4.01
N THR A 18 -5.87 -5.55 3.11
CA THR A 18 -4.64 -6.25 3.47
C THR A 18 -3.53 -5.22 3.64
N ALA A 19 -2.68 -5.43 4.63
CA ALA A 19 -1.47 -4.63 4.80
C ALA A 19 -0.27 -5.50 4.43
N SER A 20 0.69 -4.93 3.70
CA SER A 20 1.94 -5.63 3.44
C SER A 20 2.77 -5.71 4.73
N PRO A 21 3.73 -6.64 4.83
CA PRO A 21 4.76 -6.58 5.86
C PRO A 21 5.50 -5.25 5.84
N LYS A 22 5.84 -4.74 7.03
CA LYS A 22 6.69 -3.56 7.18
C LYS A 22 8.11 -3.89 6.76
N GLN A 23 8.70 -2.98 5.99
CA GLN A 23 10.09 -3.04 5.57
C GLN A 23 10.79 -1.78 6.02
N PHE A 24 12.09 -1.91 6.25
CA PHE A 24 12.89 -0.79 6.70
C PHE A 24 13.97 -0.50 5.68
N TYR A 25 14.01 0.74 5.22
CA TYR A 25 14.89 1.20 4.16
C TYR A 25 15.74 2.37 4.65
N ARG A 26 17.01 2.40 4.25
CA ARG A 26 17.93 3.49 4.55
C ARG A 26 18.49 3.98 3.22
N PRO A 27 18.21 5.24 2.83
CA PRO A 27 18.80 5.83 1.63
C PRO A 27 20.32 5.86 1.71
N ALA A 28 20.98 5.78 0.56
CA ALA A 28 22.42 5.91 0.49
C ALA A 28 22.88 7.27 1.04
N GLY A 29 23.81 7.26 2.00
CA GLY A 29 24.34 8.48 2.63
C GLY A 29 23.52 9.02 3.81
N GLU A 30 22.36 8.43 4.10
CA GLU A 30 21.53 8.80 5.25
C GLU A 30 21.78 7.92 6.47
N THR A 31 21.64 8.50 7.66
CA THR A 31 21.73 7.75 8.93
C THR A 31 20.36 7.24 9.39
N ALA A 32 19.31 8.00 9.07
CA ALA A 32 17.94 7.67 9.41
C ALA A 32 17.42 6.48 8.59
N GLN A 33 16.62 5.63 9.24
CA GLN A 33 15.93 4.53 8.60
C GLN A 33 14.45 4.89 8.48
N MET A 34 13.85 4.58 7.34
CA MET A 34 12.44 4.77 7.07
C MET A 34 11.70 3.44 7.18
N GLU A 35 10.52 3.47 7.80
CA GLU A 35 9.57 2.36 7.77
C GLU A 35 8.66 2.53 6.55
N ILE A 36 8.58 1.51 5.71
CA ILE A 36 7.74 1.50 4.51
C ILE A 36 6.82 0.28 4.55
N PHE A 37 5.53 0.51 4.35
CA PHE A 37 4.55 -0.56 4.11
C PHE A 37 3.43 -0.03 3.23
N GLY A 38 2.52 -0.90 2.81
CA GLY A 38 1.33 -0.47 2.09
C GLY A 38 0.06 -1.07 2.63
N ARG A 39 -1.05 -0.58 2.07
CA ARG A 39 -2.40 -1.09 2.29
C ARG A 39 -3.07 -1.27 0.94
N PHE A 40 -3.79 -2.37 0.79
CA PHE A 40 -4.58 -2.66 -0.38
C PHE A 40 -6.01 -3.02 0.02
N ASN A 41 -6.98 -2.23 -0.42
CA ASN A 41 -8.39 -2.53 -0.22
C ASN A 41 -8.91 -3.33 -1.42
N GLN A 42 -9.19 -4.62 -1.20
CA GLN A 42 -9.62 -5.53 -2.26
C GLN A 42 -11.01 -5.18 -2.85
N LEU A 43 -11.83 -4.41 -2.13
CA LEU A 43 -13.17 -4.00 -2.61
C LEU A 43 -13.10 -2.74 -3.48
N SER A 44 -12.36 -1.73 -3.04
CA SER A 44 -12.22 -0.46 -3.80
C SER A 44 -11.05 -0.46 -4.77
N PHE A 45 -10.21 -1.50 -4.74
CA PHE A 45 -8.94 -1.58 -5.46
C PHE A 45 -7.98 -0.43 -5.11
N GLU A 46 -8.17 0.20 -3.96
CA GLU A 46 -7.32 1.29 -3.49
C GLU A 46 -6.01 0.73 -2.95
N HIS A 47 -4.91 1.23 -3.50
CA HIS A 47 -3.54 0.99 -3.08
C HIS A 47 -3.00 2.22 -2.37
N GLN A 48 -2.29 1.99 -1.27
CA GLN A 48 -1.62 3.01 -0.49
C GLN A 48 -0.17 2.62 -0.20
N VAL A 49 0.74 3.61 -0.27
CA VAL A 49 2.11 3.50 0.26
C VAL A 49 2.26 4.43 1.44
N ILE A 50 2.67 3.87 2.57
CA ILE A 50 2.87 4.57 3.83
C ILE A 50 4.36 4.57 4.16
N ILE A 51 4.92 5.76 4.44
CA ILE A 51 6.32 5.93 4.85
C ILE A 51 6.32 6.65 6.21
N ASN A 52 6.97 6.06 7.22
CA ASN A 52 7.03 6.57 8.59
C ASN A 52 5.65 6.92 9.21
N GLY A 53 4.58 6.28 8.73
CA GLY A 53 3.20 6.53 9.16
C GLY A 53 2.42 7.52 8.28
N ASP A 54 3.09 8.25 7.39
CA ASP A 54 2.44 9.19 6.47
C ASP A 54 2.00 8.47 5.20
N ASN A 55 0.77 8.75 4.75
CA ASN A 55 0.25 8.24 3.49
C ASN A 55 0.81 9.06 2.33
N VAL A 56 1.76 8.48 1.60
CA VAL A 56 2.54 9.16 0.54
C VAL A 56 1.92 8.97 -0.83
N ILE A 57 1.35 7.80 -1.09
CA ILE A 57 0.69 7.47 -2.35
C ILE A 57 -0.69 6.92 -2.02
N THR A 58 -1.71 7.42 -2.70
CA THR A 58 -3.04 6.80 -2.76
C THR A 58 -3.48 6.78 -4.20
N GLY A 59 -3.89 5.59 -4.69
CA GLY A 59 -4.36 5.41 -6.06
C GLY A 59 -5.22 4.17 -6.18
N SER A 60 -6.06 4.12 -7.21
CA SER A 60 -6.90 2.96 -7.51
C SER A 60 -6.27 2.12 -8.60
N LEU A 61 -6.10 0.83 -8.35
CA LEU A 61 -5.70 -0.15 -9.35
C LEU A 61 -6.83 -0.37 -10.37
N PRO A 62 -6.49 -0.64 -11.64
CA PRO A 62 -7.45 -1.06 -12.65
C PRO A 62 -8.15 -2.38 -12.26
N TYR A 63 -9.47 -2.45 -12.48
CA TYR A 63 -10.27 -3.65 -12.22
C TYR A 63 -10.03 -4.79 -13.22
N ASP A 64 -9.37 -4.50 -14.34
CA ASP A 64 -8.98 -5.49 -15.36
C ASP A 64 -7.61 -6.13 -15.07
N TYR A 65 -7.04 -5.87 -13.88
CA TYR A 65 -5.79 -6.45 -13.40
C TYR A 65 -4.57 -6.08 -14.25
N THR A 66 -4.62 -4.99 -15.03
CA THR A 66 -3.43 -4.46 -15.69
C THR A 66 -2.50 -3.80 -14.68
N ASP A 67 -1.21 -3.78 -15.02
CA ASP A 67 -0.20 -3.07 -14.24
C ASP A 67 -0.54 -1.59 -14.12
N ALA A 68 -0.12 -0.99 -13.01
CA ALA A 68 -0.31 0.43 -12.75
C ALA A 68 0.90 1.01 -12.04
N SER A 69 1.18 2.28 -12.31
CA SER A 69 2.24 3.03 -11.63
C SER A 69 1.63 4.28 -10.99
N PHE A 70 2.05 4.55 -9.77
CA PHE A 70 1.62 5.70 -8.99
C PHE A 70 2.83 6.47 -8.51
N SER A 71 2.70 7.79 -8.40
CA SER A 71 3.75 8.67 -7.90
C SER A 71 3.24 9.55 -6.78
N GLY A 72 4.09 9.79 -5.80
CA GLY A 72 3.88 10.75 -4.72
C GLY A 72 5.20 11.43 -4.36
N ASN A 73 5.17 12.24 -3.31
CA ASN A 73 6.36 12.88 -2.78
C ASN A 73 6.40 12.68 -1.27
N TYR A 74 7.56 12.33 -0.74
CA TYR A 74 7.84 12.27 0.69
C TYR A 74 9.10 13.09 0.96
N GLU A 75 8.95 14.15 1.75
CA GLU A 75 9.99 15.18 1.95
C GLU A 75 10.49 15.74 0.60
N GLN A 76 11.79 15.57 0.29
CA GLN A 76 12.41 16.01 -0.97
C GLN A 76 12.55 14.87 -1.99
N SER A 77 11.97 13.70 -1.71
CA SER A 77 12.10 12.51 -2.55
C SER A 77 10.82 12.23 -3.34
N THR A 78 10.98 11.95 -4.62
CA THR A 78 9.91 11.37 -5.44
C THR A 78 9.77 9.90 -5.09
N VAL A 79 8.54 9.50 -4.77
CA VAL A 79 8.20 8.11 -4.46
C VAL A 79 7.38 7.55 -5.62
N VAL A 80 7.79 6.40 -6.14
CA VAL A 80 7.07 5.68 -7.20
C VAL A 80 6.67 4.32 -6.69
N SER A 81 5.46 3.87 -7.01
CA SER A 81 4.97 2.53 -6.72
C SER A 81 4.49 1.88 -8.02
N ASP A 82 5.27 0.90 -8.49
CA ASP A 82 4.96 0.13 -9.69
C ASP A 82 4.31 -1.19 -9.29
N CYS A 83 3.03 -1.36 -9.58
CA CYS A 83 2.22 -2.49 -9.17
C CYS A 83 1.91 -3.44 -10.32
N GLN A 84 2.04 -4.74 -10.05
CA GLN A 84 1.72 -5.82 -10.98
C GLN A 84 1.06 -6.99 -10.24
N TRP A 85 0.13 -7.65 -10.92
CA TRP A 85 -0.51 -8.85 -10.39
C TRP A 85 0.34 -10.08 -10.71
N LYS A 86 0.87 -10.76 -9.68
CA LYS A 86 1.59 -12.03 -9.84
C LYS A 86 0.64 -13.21 -10.06
N SER A 87 -0.58 -13.08 -9.53
CA SER A 87 -1.68 -14.01 -9.69
C SER A 87 -3.00 -13.24 -9.52
N LYS A 88 -4.15 -13.90 -9.71
CA LYS A 88 -5.47 -13.27 -9.46
C LYS A 88 -5.70 -12.83 -8.01
N THR A 89 -4.87 -13.31 -7.08
CA THR A 89 -5.03 -13.07 -5.64
C THR A 89 -3.80 -12.42 -5.01
N THR A 90 -2.74 -12.19 -5.78
CA THR A 90 -1.46 -11.69 -5.26
C THR A 90 -1.02 -10.47 -6.05
N LEU A 91 -0.94 -9.35 -5.35
CA LEU A 91 -0.47 -8.09 -5.87
C LEU A 91 0.93 -7.82 -5.33
N GLU A 92 1.85 -7.45 -6.22
CA GLU A 92 3.19 -6.99 -5.84
C GLU A 92 3.37 -5.55 -6.32
N CYS A 93 3.82 -4.66 -5.43
CA CYS A 93 4.14 -3.28 -5.75
C CYS A 93 5.58 -2.97 -5.35
N LEU A 94 6.38 -2.53 -6.31
CA LEU A 94 7.76 -2.11 -6.11
C LEU A 94 7.79 -0.62 -5.78
N VAL A 95 8.27 -0.26 -4.59
CA VAL A 95 8.39 1.12 -4.14
C VAL A 95 9.82 1.60 -4.37
N LYS A 96 9.95 2.71 -5.07
CA LYS A 96 11.23 3.37 -5.35
C LYS A 96 11.24 4.78 -4.77
N LEU A 97 12.34 5.19 -4.17
CA LEU A 97 12.61 6.57 -3.77
C LEU A 97 13.72 7.14 -4.63
N ASN A 98 13.45 8.22 -5.36
CA ASN A 98 14.39 8.84 -6.31
C ASN A 98 15.01 7.84 -7.30
N GLY A 99 14.26 6.80 -7.67
CA GLY A 99 14.70 5.73 -8.58
C GLY A 99 15.42 4.55 -7.91
N GLU A 100 15.76 4.64 -6.63
CA GLU A 100 16.36 3.54 -5.87
C GLU A 100 15.26 2.63 -5.29
N MET A 101 15.46 1.30 -5.36
CA MET A 101 14.50 0.34 -4.81
C MET A 101 14.50 0.40 -3.28
N ALA A 102 13.35 0.73 -2.70
CA ALA A 102 13.20 0.91 -1.26
C ALA A 102 12.43 -0.23 -0.59
N ALA A 103 11.39 -0.78 -1.24
CA ALA A 103 10.60 -1.87 -0.68
C ALA A 103 9.86 -2.66 -1.78
N THR A 104 9.54 -3.92 -1.48
CA THR A 104 8.63 -4.75 -2.29
C THR A 104 7.39 -5.08 -1.46
N LEU A 105 6.27 -4.44 -1.75
CA LEU A 105 5.02 -4.63 -1.03
C LEU A 105 4.26 -5.81 -1.65
N THR A 106 3.88 -6.79 -0.83
CA THR A 106 3.09 -7.94 -1.27
C THR A 106 1.81 -8.02 -0.45
N PHE A 107 0.70 -8.27 -1.14
CA PHE A 107 -0.67 -8.29 -0.60
C PHE A 107 -1.41 -9.57 -0.95
#